data_AF-A0ABC8U6W4-F1
#
_entry.id   AF-A0ABC8U6W4-F1
#
_cell.length_a   1.000
_cell.length_b   1.000
_cell.length_c   1.000
_cell.angle_alpha   90.00
_cell.angle_beta   90.00
_cell.angle_gamma   90.00
#
_symmetry.space_group_name_H-M   'P 1'
#
loop_
_entity.id
_entity.type
_entity.pdbx_description
1 polymer ?
#
loop_
_entity_poly.entity_id
_entity_poly.type
_entity_poly.pdbx_seq_one_letter_code
_entity_poly.pdbx_strand_id
1 'polypeptide(L)'
;MLRGKLKLPEKARRAFPDRLGSIVAGFNEKDEENRGLNHGFELGEELETFQPNGFGLDRELDDYKVEDEKSDGELGFRAPQKPDRDGADSVSFSDVFAADEKRSDLEYEFSQKEINLEKLQRVASSGLPDGGGLRATAWKVIISSSFAHLQLLLGYLPASRDLWEKELIENQSKYAKLKEELLLSPSQFSKREDEPLRSNKQYAGSDADGQLARHDVSTDDHPLCLGQASVWHQYFQFTEILEQIDRDLLRTHPDMKFFSSNSSLSRKNREAMRNILLLFAKLNPVIRYVQGMNEVLAPLYYVFSTDADEKNAANAEADSFACFVRLLSDSVDHFCEQLDNSSVGIHSTLSRLLGLLKANDEELWRHLELTNKVNPQFYAFRWITLLLTQEFDLHSILRIWDCLLSNPFGVQEMLLRVCCAMLLCVKTNLLSGDFVDNLKLLQHYPKINIEHLLQVAQDISPDTSSFCLSP
;
A
#
# COMPACT_ATOMS: atom_id res chain seq x y z
N MET A 1 36.21 -11.57 37.29
CA MET A 1 35.78 -10.24 37.79
C MET A 1 35.57 -9.38 36.55
N LEU A 2 34.41 -8.91 36.13
CA LEU A 2 33.16 -8.53 36.78
C LEU A 2 31.96 -8.92 35.88
N ARG A 3 30.93 -9.52 36.49
CA ARG A 3 29.56 -9.55 35.97
C ARG A 3 28.97 -8.15 36.15
N GLY A 4 28.35 -7.58 35.11
CA GLY A 4 27.72 -6.26 35.16
C GLY A 4 26.57 -6.12 34.17
N LYS A 5 25.37 -6.43 34.65
CA LYS A 5 24.03 -6.29 34.05
C LYS A 5 23.87 -5.03 33.17
N LEU A 6 23.56 -5.21 31.89
CA LEU A 6 22.67 -4.32 31.14
C LEU A 6 21.39 -5.10 30.85
N LYS A 7 20.35 -4.84 31.66
CA LYS A 7 18.99 -5.27 31.37
C LYS A 7 18.45 -4.32 30.29
N LEU A 8 18.27 -4.85 29.08
CA LEU A 8 17.46 -4.21 28.05
C LEU A 8 16.01 -4.09 28.56
N PRO A 9 15.32 -2.96 28.33
CA PRO A 9 13.92 -2.83 28.73
C PRO A 9 13.04 -3.77 27.90
N GLU A 10 12.32 -4.68 28.58
CA GLU A 10 11.35 -5.63 28.00
C GLU A 10 10.20 -4.98 27.21
N LYS A 11 10.10 -3.64 27.18
CA LYS A 11 9.04 -2.90 26.47
C LYS A 11 9.23 -2.80 24.95
N ALA A 12 10.37 -3.20 24.39
CA ALA A 12 10.61 -3.16 22.94
C ALA A 12 10.23 -4.46 22.19
N ARG A 13 9.71 -5.49 22.88
CA ARG A 13 9.27 -6.77 22.27
C ARG A 13 7.76 -6.88 22.04
N ARG A 14 7.01 -5.78 22.18
CA ARG A 14 5.57 -5.72 21.88
C ARG A 14 5.22 -4.44 21.13
N ALA A 15 5.69 -4.33 19.89
CA ALA A 15 5.26 -3.30 18.94
C ALA A 15 4.03 -3.75 18.10
N PHE A 16 3.35 -4.81 18.52
CA PHE A 16 1.93 -5.02 18.26
C PHE A 16 1.21 -4.93 19.60
N PRO A 17 0.31 -3.97 19.82
CA PRO A 17 -0.69 -4.12 20.85
C PRO A 17 -1.62 -5.25 20.42
N ASP A 18 -1.89 -6.21 21.30
CA ASP A 18 -3.02 -7.16 21.26
C ASP A 18 -4.40 -6.45 21.25
N ARG A 19 -4.50 -5.19 20.78
CA ARG A 19 -5.66 -4.32 20.89
C ARG A 19 -6.74 -4.57 19.85
N LEU A 20 -6.49 -5.34 18.81
CA LEU A 20 -7.58 -5.90 18.00
C LEU A 20 -8.26 -7.09 18.71
N GLY A 21 -7.59 -7.73 19.69
CA GLY A 21 -8.21 -8.73 20.57
C GLY A 21 -8.91 -8.12 21.80
N SER A 22 -8.42 -6.97 22.29
CA SER A 22 -8.97 -6.32 23.48
C SER A 22 -10.26 -5.52 23.26
N ILE A 23 -10.66 -5.25 22.01
CA ILE A 23 -11.91 -4.53 21.70
C ILE A 23 -13.14 -5.48 21.77
N VAL A 24 -12.93 -6.80 21.91
CA VAL A 24 -14.00 -7.81 21.94
C VAL A 24 -14.29 -8.35 23.36
N ALA A 25 -13.57 -7.93 24.40
CA ALA A 25 -13.84 -8.32 25.77
C ALA A 25 -14.55 -7.19 26.54
N GLY A 26 -15.89 -7.22 26.48
CA GLY A 26 -16.83 -6.83 27.53
C GLY A 26 -16.56 -5.56 28.35
N PHE A 27 -17.47 -4.60 28.20
CA PHE A 27 -17.93 -3.75 29.29
C PHE A 27 -17.93 -4.50 30.63
N ASN A 28 -17.05 -4.10 31.54
CA ASN A 28 -17.29 -4.26 32.96
C ASN A 28 -16.75 -3.01 33.65
N GLU A 29 -17.69 -2.27 34.23
CA GLU A 29 -17.46 -1.17 35.15
C GLU A 29 -16.45 -1.56 36.24
N LYS A 30 -15.49 -0.66 36.48
CA LYS A 30 -15.08 -0.22 37.83
C LYS A 30 -13.97 0.83 37.75
N ASP A 31 -14.37 2.06 38.07
CA ASP A 31 -13.77 3.06 38.95
C ASP A 31 -12.25 3.12 39.17
N GLU A 32 -11.76 4.36 38.97
CA GLU A 32 -10.71 5.09 39.70
C GLU A 32 -9.26 4.57 39.70
N GLU A 33 -8.30 5.39 39.26
CA GLU A 33 -7.74 6.47 40.09
C GLU A 33 -6.73 7.33 39.30
N ASN A 34 -6.83 8.64 39.50
CA ASN A 34 -5.91 9.68 39.04
C ASN A 34 -4.47 9.48 39.53
N ARG A 35 -3.48 9.62 38.63
CA ARG A 35 -2.20 10.24 39.00
C ARG A 35 -1.47 10.79 37.78
N GLY A 36 -1.59 12.09 37.59
CA GLY A 36 -0.76 12.84 36.65
C GLY A 36 0.69 12.90 37.11
N LEU A 37 1.60 12.86 36.14
CA LEU A 37 2.93 13.45 36.26
C LEU A 37 3.31 14.05 34.90
N ASN A 38 3.31 15.38 34.87
CA ASN A 38 3.97 16.22 33.89
C ASN A 38 5.45 15.87 33.82
N HIS A 39 5.95 15.57 32.62
CA HIS A 39 7.32 15.89 32.26
C HIS A 39 7.35 16.39 30.82
N GLY A 40 7.60 17.69 30.68
CA GLY A 40 7.95 18.30 29.40
C GLY A 40 9.28 17.76 28.90
N PHE A 41 9.36 17.60 27.59
CA PHE A 41 10.63 17.51 26.89
C PHE A 41 10.65 18.54 25.77
N GLU A 42 11.79 19.23 25.73
CA GLU A 42 12.13 20.39 24.94
C GLU A 42 12.11 20.08 23.43
N LEU A 43 11.66 21.07 22.66
CA LEU A 43 11.80 21.15 21.21
C LEU A 43 13.29 21.04 20.82
N GLY A 44 13.66 19.93 20.20
CA GLY A 44 14.89 19.78 19.44
C GLY A 44 14.64 20.11 17.97
N GLU A 45 15.60 20.83 17.39
CA GLU A 45 15.58 21.53 16.11
C GLU A 45 15.08 20.70 14.91
N GLU A 46 14.19 21.31 14.12
CA GLU A 46 13.71 20.85 12.83
C GLU A 46 14.87 20.77 11.83
N LEU A 47 15.08 19.60 11.21
CA LEU A 47 15.87 19.49 9.99
C LEU A 47 14.93 19.44 8.79
N GLU A 48 14.99 20.50 8.00
CA GLU A 48 14.27 20.69 6.74
C GLU A 48 14.58 19.56 5.73
N THR A 49 13.57 18.79 5.36
CA THR A 49 13.63 17.91 4.18
C THR A 49 13.40 18.72 2.92
N PHE A 50 14.47 18.81 2.12
CA PHE A 50 14.55 19.48 0.83
C PHE A 50 13.52 18.97 -0.20
N GLN A 51 12.78 19.91 -0.80
CA GLN A 51 12.06 19.71 -2.06
C GLN A 51 12.99 20.00 -3.25
N PRO A 52 13.08 19.15 -4.29
CA PRO A 52 13.63 19.55 -5.56
C PRO A 52 12.50 19.91 -6.52
N ASN A 53 12.36 21.19 -6.86
CA ASN A 53 12.14 21.67 -8.24
C ASN A 53 11.74 23.16 -8.25
N GLY A 54 12.68 23.99 -8.67
CA GLY A 54 12.45 25.39 -9.03
C GLY A 54 13.27 25.72 -10.27
N PHE A 55 12.72 25.47 -11.45
CA PHE A 55 13.10 26.16 -12.70
C PHE A 55 11.85 26.31 -13.55
N GLY A 56 11.10 27.40 -13.27
CA GLY A 56 10.10 27.94 -14.17
C GLY A 56 10.80 28.69 -15.30
N LEU A 57 10.49 28.31 -16.53
CA LEU A 57 10.74 29.13 -17.71
C LEU A 57 9.48 29.95 -17.96
N ASP A 58 9.59 31.25 -17.72
CA ASP A 58 8.62 32.27 -18.10
C ASP A 58 8.37 32.22 -19.61
N ARG A 59 7.10 32.05 -20.00
CA ARG A 59 6.53 32.59 -21.23
C ARG A 59 5.05 32.91 -21.00
N GLU A 60 4.81 34.12 -20.53
CA GLU A 60 3.55 34.83 -20.70
C GLU A 60 3.30 35.07 -22.19
N LEU A 61 2.06 34.86 -22.64
CA LEU A 61 1.50 35.53 -23.81
C LEU A 61 -0.01 35.63 -23.64
N ASP A 62 -0.46 36.86 -23.82
CA ASP A 62 -1.72 37.44 -23.39
C ASP A 62 -2.97 36.92 -24.08
N ASP A 63 -4.05 37.08 -23.32
CA ASP A 63 -5.46 37.15 -23.67
C ASP A 63 -5.76 38.03 -24.89
N TYR A 64 -6.76 37.66 -25.71
CA TYR A 64 -7.78 38.57 -26.27
C TYR A 64 -8.73 37.86 -27.25
N LYS A 65 -10.02 37.97 -26.89
CA LYS A 65 -11.22 38.25 -27.72
C LYS A 65 -12.10 37.10 -28.27
N VAL A 66 -13.29 37.12 -27.66
CA VAL A 66 -14.65 36.80 -28.12
C VAL A 66 -14.96 37.31 -29.54
N GLU A 67 -15.66 36.51 -30.35
CA GLU A 67 -16.76 36.96 -31.23
C GLU A 67 -17.74 35.81 -31.57
N ASP A 68 -18.98 36.21 -31.80
CA ASP A 68 -20.25 35.50 -31.71
C ASP A 68 -20.71 34.72 -32.97
N GLU A 69 -21.65 33.79 -32.71
CA GLU A 69 -22.83 33.40 -33.50
C GLU A 69 -22.72 33.06 -35.02
N LYS A 70 -23.11 31.83 -35.42
CA LYS A 70 -24.47 31.48 -35.91
C LYS A 70 -24.59 30.05 -36.46
N SER A 71 -25.84 29.58 -36.41
CA SER A 71 -26.37 28.31 -36.90
C SER A 71 -26.12 28.05 -38.39
N ASP A 72 -25.97 26.78 -38.76
CA ASP A 72 -26.86 26.14 -39.74
C ASP A 72 -26.77 24.61 -39.63
N GLY A 73 -27.94 23.97 -39.69
CA GLY A 73 -28.06 22.52 -39.65
C GLY A 73 -27.93 21.92 -41.04
N GLU A 74 -27.28 20.75 -41.13
CA GLU A 74 -27.49 19.83 -42.24
C GLU A 74 -27.23 18.37 -41.80
N LEU A 75 -28.22 17.53 -42.04
CA LEU A 75 -28.20 16.09 -41.83
C LEU A 75 -27.33 15.42 -42.89
N GLY A 76 -26.21 14.83 -42.48
CA GLY A 76 -25.33 14.04 -43.35
C GLY A 76 -24.96 12.70 -42.73
N PHE A 77 -25.59 11.62 -43.22
CA PHE A 77 -25.15 10.25 -42.98
C PHE A 77 -23.70 10.06 -43.47
N ARG A 78 -22.79 9.58 -42.62
CA ARG A 78 -21.50 9.04 -43.08
C ARG A 78 -21.06 7.84 -42.24
N ALA A 79 -20.68 6.80 -42.99
CA ALA A 79 -20.33 5.44 -42.57
C ALA A 79 -19.16 5.36 -41.56
N PRO A 80 -19.00 4.23 -40.84
CA PRO A 80 -17.98 4.07 -39.81
C PRO A 80 -16.58 4.14 -40.44
N GLN A 81 -15.77 5.09 -39.98
CA GLN A 81 -14.33 5.10 -40.21
C GLN A 81 -13.67 4.08 -39.27
N LYS A 82 -12.85 3.20 -39.86
CA LYS A 82 -11.98 2.25 -39.15
C LYS A 82 -11.08 2.99 -38.17
N PRO A 83 -10.84 2.48 -36.95
CA PRO A 83 -9.77 2.99 -36.11
C PRO A 83 -8.41 2.57 -36.68
N ASP A 84 -7.48 3.53 -36.68
CA ASP A 84 -6.06 3.34 -36.98
C ASP A 84 -5.45 2.23 -36.12
N ARG A 85 -4.72 1.34 -36.80
CA ARG A 85 -3.90 0.30 -36.18
C ARG A 85 -2.54 0.92 -35.83
N ASP A 86 -2.35 1.26 -34.57
CA ASP A 86 -1.01 1.42 -34.00
C ASP A 86 -0.72 0.27 -33.04
N GLY A 87 0.36 -0.47 -33.35
CA GLY A 87 1.12 -1.31 -32.41
C GLY A 87 0.44 -2.58 -31.89
N ALA A 88 0.07 -3.52 -32.78
CA ALA A 88 -0.15 -4.89 -32.33
C ALA A 88 1.21 -5.58 -32.15
N ASP A 89 1.67 -5.69 -30.91
CA ASP A 89 2.70 -6.67 -30.53
C ASP A 89 2.24 -8.04 -31.06
N SER A 90 3.04 -8.65 -31.92
CA SER A 90 2.79 -9.98 -32.44
C SER A 90 3.01 -10.99 -31.32
N VAL A 91 2.00 -11.21 -30.48
CA VAL A 91 2.00 -12.29 -29.49
C VAL A 91 2.21 -13.60 -30.25
N SER A 92 3.30 -14.31 -29.97
CA SER A 92 3.62 -15.52 -30.71
C SER A 92 2.61 -16.60 -30.37
N PHE A 93 2.27 -17.47 -31.34
CA PHE A 93 1.37 -18.60 -31.11
C PHE A 93 1.84 -19.42 -29.90
N SER A 94 3.15 -19.60 -29.74
CA SER A 94 3.77 -20.30 -28.59
C SER A 94 3.43 -19.68 -27.24
N ASP A 95 3.39 -18.36 -27.14
CA ASP A 95 3.09 -17.66 -25.87
C ASP A 95 1.63 -17.85 -25.47
N VAL A 96 0.73 -17.95 -26.46
CA VAL A 96 -0.69 -18.22 -26.22
C VAL A 96 -0.90 -19.64 -25.68
N PHE A 97 -0.25 -20.65 -26.26
CA PHE A 97 -0.33 -22.03 -25.72
C PHE A 97 0.25 -22.14 -24.33
N ALA A 98 1.41 -21.53 -24.07
CA ALA A 98 2.01 -21.54 -22.75
C ALA A 98 1.12 -20.85 -21.70
N ALA A 99 0.46 -19.74 -22.07
CA ALA A 99 -0.49 -19.08 -21.18
C ALA A 99 -1.75 -19.92 -20.91
N ASP A 100 -2.25 -20.65 -21.91
CA ASP A 100 -3.43 -21.51 -21.78
C ASP A 100 -3.15 -22.77 -20.94
N GLU A 101 -1.95 -23.34 -21.07
CA GLU A 101 -1.45 -24.42 -20.22
C GLU A 101 -1.34 -23.97 -18.76
N LYS A 102 -0.73 -22.81 -18.50
CA LYS A 102 -0.66 -22.22 -17.15
C LYS A 102 -2.04 -21.95 -16.54
N ARG A 103 -3.00 -21.48 -17.34
CA ARG A 103 -4.39 -21.30 -16.88
C ARG A 103 -5.00 -22.61 -16.45
N SER A 104 -4.89 -23.64 -17.28
CA SER A 104 -5.41 -24.98 -17.00
C SER A 104 -4.79 -25.57 -15.72
N ASP A 105 -3.48 -25.39 -15.53
CA ASP A 105 -2.79 -25.81 -14.32
C ASP A 105 -3.31 -25.09 -13.07
N LEU A 106 -3.49 -23.77 -13.13
CA LEU A 106 -4.03 -22.99 -11.99
C LEU A 106 -5.46 -23.36 -11.67
N GLU A 107 -6.32 -23.51 -12.68
CA GLU A 107 -7.70 -23.94 -12.50
C GLU A 107 -7.77 -25.33 -11.86
N TYR A 108 -6.91 -26.25 -12.30
CA TYR A 108 -6.79 -27.57 -11.69
C TYR A 108 -6.35 -27.48 -10.23
N GLU A 109 -5.33 -26.70 -9.91
CA GLU A 109 -4.86 -26.53 -8.51
C GLU A 109 -5.94 -25.89 -7.63
N PHE A 110 -6.63 -24.87 -8.12
CA PHE A 110 -7.73 -24.24 -7.38
C PHE A 110 -8.92 -25.17 -7.21
N SER A 111 -9.13 -26.15 -8.11
CA SER A 111 -10.19 -27.16 -7.96
C SER A 111 -9.93 -28.19 -6.85
N GLN A 112 -8.70 -28.30 -6.36
CA GLN A 112 -8.35 -29.22 -5.28
C GLN A 112 -8.93 -28.78 -3.93
N LYS A 113 -9.14 -29.74 -3.03
CA LYS A 113 -9.59 -29.47 -1.65
C LYS A 113 -8.53 -28.74 -0.83
N GLU A 114 -7.27 -29.09 -1.06
CA GLU A 114 -6.10 -28.49 -0.43
C GLU A 114 -5.15 -28.05 -1.54
N ILE A 115 -4.77 -26.78 -1.52
CA ILE A 115 -3.95 -26.19 -2.57
C ILE A 115 -2.49 -26.51 -2.30
N ASN A 116 -1.80 -27.01 -3.32
CA ASN A 116 -0.35 -27.18 -3.25
C ASN A 116 0.34 -25.82 -3.39
N LEU A 117 0.69 -25.22 -2.25
CA LEU A 117 1.33 -23.90 -2.20
C LEU A 117 2.66 -23.85 -2.96
N GLU A 118 3.48 -24.90 -2.90
CA GLU A 118 4.77 -24.94 -3.61
C GLU A 118 4.57 -24.97 -5.13
N LYS A 119 3.55 -25.68 -5.62
CA LYS A 119 3.21 -25.68 -7.05
C LYS A 119 2.64 -24.33 -7.47
N LEU A 120 1.74 -23.75 -6.67
CA LEU A 120 1.16 -22.43 -6.93
C LEU A 120 2.25 -21.34 -6.99
N GLN A 121 3.18 -21.34 -6.04
CA GLN A 121 4.34 -20.44 -6.03
C GLN A 121 5.22 -20.64 -7.26
N ARG A 122 5.51 -21.88 -7.67
CA ARG A 122 6.29 -22.15 -8.88
C ARG A 122 5.62 -21.65 -10.16
N VAL A 123 4.30 -21.77 -10.27
CA VAL A 123 3.57 -21.23 -11.43
C VAL A 123 3.59 -19.70 -11.39
N ALA A 124 3.30 -19.11 -10.23
CA ALA A 124 3.30 -17.66 -10.04
C ALA A 124 4.67 -17.00 -10.31
N SER A 125 5.79 -17.65 -9.94
CA SER A 125 7.13 -17.10 -10.19
C SER A 125 7.42 -16.91 -11.68
N SER A 126 6.84 -17.78 -12.52
CA SER A 126 6.91 -17.71 -13.99
C SER A 126 5.91 -16.74 -14.63
N GLY A 127 5.12 -16.03 -13.83
CA GLY A 127 4.08 -15.09 -14.25
C GLY A 127 2.69 -15.73 -14.32
N LEU A 128 1.70 -15.02 -13.77
CA LEU A 128 0.29 -15.43 -13.78
C LEU A 128 -0.41 -14.91 -15.03
N PRO A 129 -1.37 -15.66 -15.59
CA PRO A 129 -2.10 -15.25 -16.78
C PRO A 129 -2.96 -14.01 -16.51
N ASP A 130 -3.08 -13.16 -17.54
CA ASP A 130 -4.00 -12.03 -17.49
C ASP A 130 -5.45 -12.51 -17.53
N GLY A 131 -6.31 -11.88 -16.73
CA GLY A 131 -7.72 -12.27 -16.58
C GLY A 131 -8.27 -12.24 -15.16
N GLY A 132 -7.80 -11.33 -14.30
CA GLY A 132 -8.42 -10.95 -13.01
C GLY A 132 -8.52 -12.07 -11.98
N GLY A 133 -9.47 -12.98 -12.14
CA GLY A 133 -9.87 -13.95 -11.11
C GLY A 133 -8.79 -14.95 -10.71
N LEU A 134 -7.97 -15.46 -11.65
CA LEU A 134 -6.89 -16.38 -11.31
C LEU A 134 -5.75 -15.69 -10.56
N ARG A 135 -5.34 -14.50 -11.03
CA ARG A 135 -4.29 -13.70 -10.37
C ARG A 135 -4.75 -13.23 -8.99
N ALA A 136 -5.98 -12.73 -8.88
CA ALA A 136 -6.60 -12.34 -7.62
C ALA A 136 -6.59 -13.49 -6.61
N THR A 137 -7.09 -14.67 -7.02
CA THR A 137 -7.12 -15.86 -6.15
C THR A 137 -5.72 -16.30 -5.74
N ALA A 138 -4.77 -16.36 -6.67
CA ALA A 138 -3.39 -16.72 -6.39
C ALA A 138 -2.76 -15.77 -5.37
N TRP A 139 -2.87 -14.45 -5.57
CA TRP A 139 -2.32 -13.44 -4.67
C TRP A 139 -2.93 -13.55 -3.27
N LYS A 140 -4.26 -13.67 -3.19
CA LYS A 140 -4.98 -13.86 -1.94
C LYS A 140 -4.47 -15.06 -1.13
N VAL A 141 -4.28 -16.20 -1.78
CA VAL A 141 -3.77 -17.43 -1.14
C VAL A 141 -2.30 -17.29 -0.74
N ILE A 142 -1.44 -16.84 -1.67
CA ILE A 142 0.00 -16.72 -1.45
C ILE A 142 0.32 -15.70 -0.36
N ILE A 143 -0.31 -14.52 -0.39
CA ILE A 143 -0.15 -13.50 0.65
C ILE A 143 -0.61 -14.10 1.98
N SER A 144 -1.79 -14.73 2.04
CA SER A 144 -2.29 -15.30 3.29
C SER A 144 -1.39 -16.40 3.87
N SER A 145 -0.80 -17.26 3.03
CA SER A 145 0.10 -18.34 3.47
C SER A 145 1.49 -17.85 3.86
N SER A 146 2.03 -16.86 3.16
CA SER A 146 3.40 -16.37 3.38
C SER A 146 3.54 -15.60 4.70
N PHE A 147 2.44 -15.03 5.21
CA PHE A 147 2.41 -14.29 6.49
C PHE A 147 1.70 -15.08 7.62
N ALA A 148 1.70 -16.41 7.55
CA ALA A 148 0.99 -17.28 8.50
C ALA A 148 1.39 -17.08 9.98
N HIS A 149 2.57 -16.52 10.28
CA HIS A 149 2.97 -16.20 11.67
C HIS A 149 2.08 -15.11 12.31
N LEU A 150 1.38 -14.29 11.51
CA LEU A 150 0.38 -13.31 11.98
C LEU A 150 -1.05 -13.91 12.10
N GLN A 151 -1.17 -15.25 12.13
CA GLN A 151 -2.43 -16.01 12.16
C GLN A 151 -3.46 -15.57 13.22
N LEU A 152 -3.01 -15.00 14.34
CA LEU A 152 -3.93 -14.56 15.39
C LEU A 152 -4.77 -13.34 14.97
N LEU A 153 -4.25 -12.56 14.01
CA LEU A 153 -4.75 -11.29 13.50
C LEU A 153 -6.06 -11.28 12.69
N LEU A 154 -5.94 -11.88 11.50
CA LEU A 154 -6.62 -11.36 10.31
C LEU A 154 -6.65 -12.36 9.13
N GLY A 155 -6.39 -13.66 9.32
CA GLY A 155 -6.25 -14.72 8.27
C GLY A 155 -7.12 -14.50 7.02
N TYR A 156 -6.56 -14.46 5.80
CA TYR A 156 -7.35 -14.07 4.61
C TYR A 156 -7.92 -15.28 3.86
N LEU A 157 -7.07 -16.15 3.28
CA LEU A 157 -7.47 -17.44 2.72
C LEU A 157 -6.47 -18.54 3.13
N PRO A 158 -6.91 -19.61 3.81
CA PRO A 158 -6.05 -20.76 4.12
C PRO A 158 -5.82 -21.63 2.88
N ALA A 159 -4.84 -22.55 2.92
CA ALA A 159 -4.62 -23.52 1.84
C ALA A 159 -5.81 -24.49 1.66
N SER A 160 -6.59 -24.70 2.72
CA SER A 160 -7.78 -25.56 2.72
C SER A 160 -9.00 -24.79 2.18
N ARG A 161 -9.54 -25.24 1.05
CA ARG A 161 -10.65 -24.56 0.35
C ARG A 161 -11.96 -24.55 1.15
N ASP A 162 -12.19 -25.57 1.98
CA ASP A 162 -13.41 -25.71 2.79
C ASP A 162 -13.63 -24.55 3.77
N LEU A 163 -12.58 -23.79 4.10
CA LEU A 163 -12.63 -22.66 5.02
C LEU A 163 -12.79 -21.30 4.32
N TRP A 164 -12.66 -21.25 2.99
CA TRP A 164 -12.59 -19.99 2.24
C TRP A 164 -13.84 -19.14 2.40
N GLU A 165 -15.02 -19.72 2.20
CA GLU A 165 -16.28 -18.98 2.29
C GLU A 165 -16.47 -18.38 3.69
N LYS A 166 -16.14 -19.14 4.73
CA LYS A 166 -16.21 -18.67 6.12
C LYS A 166 -15.24 -17.51 6.38
N GLU A 167 -13.97 -17.67 6.01
CA GLU A 167 -12.92 -16.66 6.24
C GLU A 167 -13.20 -15.37 5.45
N LEU A 168 -13.67 -15.48 4.21
CA LEU A 168 -14.05 -14.32 3.39
C LEU A 168 -15.18 -13.53 4.04
N ILE A 169 -16.27 -14.21 4.44
CA ILE A 169 -17.41 -13.57 5.10
C ILE A 169 -16.97 -12.92 6.42
N GLU A 170 -16.13 -13.60 7.19
CA GLU A 170 -15.63 -13.08 8.47
C GLU A 170 -14.78 -11.81 8.27
N ASN A 171 -13.85 -11.81 7.30
CA ASN A 171 -13.01 -10.66 6.98
C ASN A 171 -13.81 -9.49 6.41
N GLN A 172 -14.76 -9.77 5.51
CA GLN A 172 -15.67 -8.76 4.98
C GLN A 172 -16.51 -8.12 6.09
N SER A 173 -17.03 -8.93 7.02
CA SER A 173 -17.78 -8.43 8.17
C SER A 173 -16.90 -7.60 9.12
N LYS A 174 -15.67 -8.04 9.40
CA LYS A 174 -14.69 -7.28 10.20
C LYS A 174 -14.39 -5.93 9.56
N TYR A 175 -14.09 -5.92 8.26
CA TYR A 175 -13.82 -4.69 7.52
C TYR A 175 -15.03 -3.73 7.54
N ALA A 176 -16.24 -4.24 7.30
CA ALA A 176 -17.46 -3.44 7.33
C ALA A 176 -17.69 -2.79 8.70
N LYS A 177 -17.49 -3.53 9.79
CA LYS A 177 -17.56 -2.99 11.17
C LYS A 177 -16.51 -1.91 11.42
N LEU A 178 -15.26 -2.17 11.06
CA LEU A 178 -14.17 -1.19 11.21
C LEU A 178 -14.44 0.09 10.40
N LYS A 179 -14.95 -0.06 9.18
CA LYS A 179 -15.33 1.06 8.31
C LYS A 179 -16.45 1.88 8.94
N GLU A 180 -17.47 1.22 9.48
CA GLU A 180 -18.58 1.86 10.16
C GLU A 180 -18.15 2.55 11.46
N GLU A 181 -17.27 1.95 12.26
CA GLU A 181 -16.86 2.52 13.54
C GLU A 181 -15.87 3.68 13.38
N LEU A 182 -14.90 3.55 12.48
CA LEU A 182 -13.74 4.44 12.42
C LEU A 182 -13.84 5.53 11.36
N LEU A 183 -14.71 5.39 10.34
CA LEU A 183 -14.86 6.39 9.28
C LEU A 183 -16.10 7.30 9.44
N LEU A 184 -16.86 7.19 10.54
CA LEU A 184 -17.94 8.11 10.83
C LEU A 184 -17.41 9.52 11.13
N SER A 185 -18.10 10.53 10.59
CA SER A 185 -17.87 11.92 10.97
C SER A 185 -18.35 12.18 12.41
N PRO A 186 -17.71 13.05 13.21
CA PRO A 186 -18.16 13.44 14.55
C PRO A 186 -19.62 13.91 14.57
N SER A 187 -20.06 14.59 13.50
CA SER A 187 -21.45 15.03 13.33
C SER A 187 -22.45 13.89 13.09
N GLN A 188 -22.00 12.73 12.61
CA GLN A 188 -22.78 11.50 12.50
C GLN A 188 -22.74 10.71 13.80
N PHE A 189 -21.62 10.80 14.54
CA PHE A 189 -21.44 10.19 15.86
C PHE A 189 -22.41 10.81 16.89
N SER A 190 -22.45 12.15 17.02
CA SER A 190 -23.39 12.83 17.93
C SER A 190 -24.85 12.54 17.59
N LYS A 191 -25.21 12.40 16.30
CA LYS A 191 -26.57 12.02 15.90
C LYS A 191 -26.97 10.60 16.33
N ARG A 192 -26.02 9.67 16.41
CA ARG A 192 -26.25 8.29 16.90
C ARG A 192 -26.41 8.25 18.41
N GLU A 193 -25.63 9.03 19.16
CA GLU A 193 -25.78 9.13 20.62
C GLU A 193 -27.09 9.82 21.03
N ASP A 194 -27.57 10.76 20.21
CA ASP A 194 -28.85 11.47 20.43
C ASP A 194 -30.09 10.64 20.07
N GLU A 195 -29.99 9.59 19.23
CA GLU A 195 -31.14 8.77 18.84
C GLU A 195 -31.83 8.02 20.00
N PRO A 196 -31.14 7.31 20.92
CA PRO A 196 -31.80 6.66 22.05
C PRO A 196 -32.47 7.65 23.02
N LEU A 197 -32.06 8.92 23.02
CA LEU A 197 -32.65 9.98 23.85
C LEU A 197 -33.91 10.61 23.24
N ARG A 198 -34.09 10.52 21.91
CA ARG A 198 -35.27 11.07 21.20
C ARG A 198 -36.48 10.13 21.23
N SER A 199 -36.27 8.82 21.34
CA SER A 199 -37.36 7.84 21.41
C SER A 199 -38.22 7.91 22.68
N ASN A 200 -37.78 8.63 23.72
CA ASN A 200 -38.50 8.75 24.99
C ASN A 200 -39.20 10.10 25.22
N LYS A 201 -39.30 10.97 24.20
CA LYS A 201 -40.06 12.23 24.26
C LYS A 201 -41.11 12.30 23.15
N GLN A 202 -42.03 11.35 23.13
CA GLN A 202 -43.36 11.60 22.58
C GLN A 202 -44.33 11.53 23.75
N TYR A 203 -44.78 12.69 24.24
CA TYR A 203 -46.10 13.00 24.82
C TYR A 203 -46.02 14.33 25.57
N ALA A 204 -46.48 15.40 24.93
CA ALA A 204 -47.31 16.49 25.47
C ALA A 204 -47.18 17.70 24.52
N GLY A 205 -48.29 18.04 23.87
CA GLY A 205 -48.34 19.10 22.87
C GLY A 205 -48.32 20.51 23.45
N SER A 206 -48.00 21.48 22.60
CA SER A 206 -48.68 22.76 22.45
C SER A 206 -47.98 23.55 21.36
N ASP A 207 -48.75 24.14 20.46
CA ASP A 207 -48.33 25.19 19.56
C ASP A 207 -47.63 26.33 20.33
N ALA A 208 -46.43 26.71 19.88
CA ALA A 208 -45.90 28.07 19.97
C ALA A 208 -44.55 28.15 19.24
N ASP A 209 -44.54 28.97 18.19
CA ASP A 209 -43.47 29.87 17.74
C ASP A 209 -42.04 29.34 17.50
N GLY A 210 -41.51 29.69 16.33
CA GLY A 210 -40.20 29.29 15.85
C GLY A 210 -39.07 29.88 16.68
N GLN A 211 -38.59 29.13 17.66
CA GLN A 211 -37.27 29.34 18.25
C GLN A 211 -36.44 28.07 18.04
N LEU A 212 -35.38 28.20 17.23
CA LEU A 212 -34.33 27.19 17.16
C LEU A 212 -33.78 27.00 18.57
N ALA A 213 -34.15 25.90 19.22
CA ALA A 213 -33.65 25.54 20.53
C ALA A 213 -32.13 25.42 20.46
N ARG A 214 -31.41 26.39 21.05
CA ARG A 214 -29.96 26.28 21.25
C ARG A 214 -29.73 25.03 22.08
N HIS A 215 -29.14 24.02 21.45
CA HIS A 215 -28.59 22.88 22.19
C HIS A 215 -27.38 23.40 22.96
N ASP A 216 -27.33 23.14 24.26
CA ASP A 216 -26.12 23.38 25.04
C ASP A 216 -25.03 22.47 24.47
N VAL A 217 -24.00 23.07 23.90
CA VAL A 217 -22.82 22.35 23.44
C VAL A 217 -22.14 21.78 24.68
N SER A 218 -22.01 20.46 24.75
CA SER A 218 -21.21 19.79 25.78
C SER A 218 -19.86 20.49 25.90
N THR A 219 -19.54 21.00 27.08
CA THR A 219 -18.35 21.84 27.33
C THR A 219 -17.03 21.09 27.18
N ASP A 220 -17.06 19.76 27.07
CA ASP A 220 -15.85 18.93 27.11
C ASP A 220 -15.34 18.48 25.73
N ASP A 221 -16.17 18.49 24.68
CA ASP A 221 -15.71 18.09 23.33
C ASP A 221 -16.41 18.88 22.21
N HIS A 222 -15.70 19.86 21.64
CA HIS A 222 -16.20 20.75 20.60
C HIS A 222 -15.17 20.98 19.48
N PRO A 223 -15.56 21.49 18.28
CA PRO A 223 -14.67 21.66 17.11
C PRO A 223 -13.45 22.58 17.30
N LEU A 224 -13.32 23.22 18.46
CA LEU A 224 -12.23 24.13 18.78
C LEU A 224 -11.42 23.62 19.99
N CYS A 225 -11.70 22.41 20.48
CA CYS A 225 -10.94 21.77 21.55
C CYS A 225 -9.53 21.46 21.04
N LEU A 226 -8.52 21.92 21.80
CA LEU A 226 -7.10 21.64 21.53
C LEU A 226 -6.59 20.43 22.32
N GLY A 227 -7.43 19.81 23.16
CA GLY A 227 -7.07 18.65 23.96
C GLY A 227 -6.88 17.42 23.08
N GLN A 228 -5.78 16.68 23.23
CA GLN A 228 -5.50 15.49 22.41
C GLN A 228 -6.52 14.34 22.58
N ALA A 229 -7.31 14.36 23.66
CA ALA A 229 -8.39 13.41 23.89
C ALA A 229 -9.71 13.79 23.19
N SER A 230 -9.81 14.99 22.61
CA SER A 230 -11.02 15.45 21.91
C SER A 230 -11.25 14.66 20.61
N VAL A 231 -12.49 14.22 20.38
CA VAL A 231 -12.90 13.57 19.13
C VAL A 231 -12.72 14.53 17.95
N TRP A 232 -12.94 15.83 18.17
CA TRP A 232 -12.73 16.86 17.17
C TRP A 232 -11.26 17.07 16.83
N HIS A 233 -10.36 17.10 17.82
CA HIS A 233 -8.92 17.21 17.55
C HIS A 233 -8.40 16.02 16.72
N GLN A 234 -8.81 14.80 17.09
CA GLN A 234 -8.49 13.60 16.31
C GLN A 234 -9.10 13.67 14.91
N TYR A 235 -10.36 14.13 14.78
CA TYR A 235 -11.01 14.31 13.49
C TYR A 235 -10.25 15.29 12.57
N PHE A 236 -9.77 16.43 13.08
CA PHE A 236 -9.00 17.38 12.26
C PHE A 236 -7.65 16.81 11.82
N GLN A 237 -6.94 16.10 12.72
CA GLN A 237 -5.71 15.39 12.33
C GLN A 237 -5.97 14.36 11.22
N PHE A 238 -7.09 13.64 11.28
CA PHE A 238 -7.47 12.73 10.21
C PHE A 238 -7.98 13.46 8.96
N THR A 239 -8.46 14.69 9.07
CA THR A 239 -8.86 15.52 7.92
C THR A 239 -7.65 15.91 7.09
N GLU A 240 -6.54 16.31 7.71
CA GLU A 240 -5.29 16.61 6.99
C GLU A 240 -4.74 15.37 6.25
N ILE A 241 -4.71 14.22 6.95
CA ILE A 241 -4.32 12.93 6.36
C ILE A 241 -5.24 12.58 5.18
N LEU A 242 -6.54 12.81 5.34
CA LEU A 242 -7.54 12.53 4.33
C LEU A 242 -7.37 13.41 3.07
N GLU A 243 -7.10 14.70 3.25
CA GLU A 243 -6.79 15.59 2.13
C GLU A 243 -5.50 15.19 1.41
N GLN A 244 -4.49 14.72 2.16
CA GLN A 244 -3.26 14.18 1.58
C GLN A 244 -3.55 12.93 0.74
N ILE A 245 -4.34 11.98 1.28
CA ILE A 245 -4.78 10.78 0.56
C ILE A 245 -5.55 11.17 -0.71
N ASP A 246 -6.49 12.12 -0.62
CA ASP A 246 -7.30 12.55 -1.76
C ASP A 246 -6.44 13.16 -2.87
N ARG A 247 -5.43 13.99 -2.54
CA ARG A 247 -4.46 14.52 -3.52
C ARG A 247 -3.63 13.41 -4.16
N ASP A 248 -3.17 12.44 -3.36
CA ASP A 248 -2.35 11.35 -3.85
C ASP A 248 -3.12 10.40 -4.78
N LEU A 249 -4.39 10.11 -4.46
CA LEU A 249 -5.28 9.31 -5.29
C LEU A 249 -5.61 9.98 -6.62
N LEU A 250 -5.67 11.31 -6.67
CA LEU A 250 -5.90 12.05 -7.93
C LEU A 250 -4.74 11.91 -8.93
N ARG A 251 -3.52 11.71 -8.44
CA ARG A 251 -2.31 11.54 -9.27
C ARG A 251 -1.86 10.08 -9.41
N THR A 252 -2.57 9.12 -8.80
CA THR A 252 -2.24 7.69 -8.89
C THR A 252 -2.55 7.19 -10.30
N HIS A 253 -1.53 6.70 -11.02
CA HIS A 253 -1.64 6.21 -12.40
C HIS A 253 -2.55 7.07 -13.31
N PRO A 254 -2.19 8.34 -13.59
CA PRO A 254 -3.07 9.31 -14.25
C PRO A 254 -3.41 8.90 -15.69
N ASP A 255 -2.55 8.11 -16.34
CA ASP A 255 -2.76 7.61 -17.69
C ASP A 255 -3.80 6.48 -17.78
N MET A 256 -4.20 5.91 -16.64
CA MET A 256 -5.14 4.80 -16.57
C MET A 256 -6.56 5.27 -16.26
N LYS A 257 -7.47 5.06 -17.21
CA LYS A 257 -8.92 5.37 -17.05
C LYS A 257 -9.56 4.73 -15.82
N PHE A 258 -9.02 3.60 -15.36
CA PHE A 258 -9.45 2.92 -14.15
C PHE A 258 -9.33 3.83 -12.91
N PHE A 259 -8.22 4.58 -12.79
CA PHE A 259 -7.93 5.47 -11.65
C PHE A 259 -8.31 6.93 -11.88
N SER A 260 -8.11 7.45 -13.11
CA SER A 260 -8.19 8.89 -13.39
C SER A 260 -9.45 9.36 -14.11
N SER A 261 -10.32 8.46 -14.58
CA SER A 261 -11.50 8.91 -15.32
C SER A 261 -12.54 9.60 -14.42
N ASN A 262 -13.36 10.47 -15.03
CA ASN A 262 -14.52 11.10 -14.37
C ASN A 262 -15.75 10.19 -14.35
N SER A 263 -15.60 8.91 -14.72
CA SER A 263 -16.68 7.93 -14.70
C SER A 263 -17.17 7.66 -13.27
N SER A 264 -18.41 7.19 -13.13
CA SER A 264 -18.93 6.75 -11.83
C SER A 264 -18.11 5.61 -11.23
N LEU A 265 -17.60 4.71 -12.09
CA LEU A 265 -16.76 3.58 -11.67
C LEU A 265 -15.42 4.06 -11.10
N SER A 266 -14.71 4.96 -11.78
CA SER A 266 -13.43 5.45 -11.28
C SER A 266 -13.56 6.27 -10.00
N ARG A 267 -14.66 7.01 -9.83
CA ARG A 267 -14.98 7.65 -8.54
C ARG A 267 -15.18 6.63 -7.41
N LYS A 268 -15.93 5.55 -7.66
CA LYS A 268 -16.09 4.45 -6.69
C LYS A 268 -14.76 3.79 -6.35
N ASN A 269 -13.90 3.58 -7.35
CA ASN A 269 -12.57 3.00 -7.16
C ASN A 269 -11.70 3.88 -6.25
N ARG A 270 -11.65 5.19 -6.51
CA ARG A 270 -10.92 6.14 -5.66
C ARG A 270 -11.50 6.21 -4.24
N GLU A 271 -12.82 6.20 -4.10
CA GLU A 271 -13.49 6.19 -2.80
C GLU A 271 -13.13 4.93 -1.99
N ALA A 272 -13.15 3.76 -2.62
CA ALA A 272 -12.73 2.52 -1.98
C ALA A 272 -11.27 2.56 -1.53
N MET A 273 -10.35 3.00 -2.40
CA MET A 273 -8.94 3.15 -2.04
C MET A 273 -8.73 4.16 -0.90
N ARG A 274 -9.45 5.28 -0.93
CA ARG A 274 -9.44 6.30 0.13
C ARG A 274 -9.87 5.71 1.48
N ASN A 275 -10.94 4.93 1.51
CA ASN A 275 -11.41 4.29 2.73
C ASN A 275 -10.36 3.30 3.29
N ILE A 276 -9.74 2.51 2.41
CA ILE A 276 -8.68 1.56 2.80
C ILE A 276 -7.50 2.31 3.44
N LEU A 277 -6.97 3.34 2.78
CA LEU A 277 -5.81 4.10 3.26
C LEU A 277 -6.12 4.87 4.54
N LEU A 278 -7.30 5.50 4.62
CA LEU A 278 -7.71 6.22 5.83
C LEU A 278 -7.92 5.27 7.01
N LEU A 279 -8.53 4.11 6.77
CA LEU A 279 -8.72 3.09 7.80
C LEU A 279 -7.36 2.55 8.29
N PHE A 280 -6.44 2.28 7.38
CA PHE A 280 -5.08 1.89 7.73
C PHE A 280 -4.39 2.94 8.62
N ALA A 281 -4.46 4.22 8.24
CA ALA A 281 -3.85 5.31 9.00
C ALA A 281 -4.45 5.46 10.40
N LYS A 282 -5.77 5.27 10.54
CA LYS A 282 -6.47 5.28 11.85
C LYS A 282 -6.08 4.11 12.74
N LEU A 283 -5.91 2.92 12.16
CA LEU A 283 -5.51 1.71 12.89
C LEU A 283 -4.03 1.71 13.28
N ASN A 284 -3.19 2.46 12.56
CA ASN A 284 -1.75 2.52 12.77
C ASN A 284 -1.29 3.95 13.09
N PRO A 285 -1.57 4.49 14.30
CA PRO A 285 -1.33 5.90 14.62
C PRO A 285 0.15 6.31 14.66
N VAL A 286 1.07 5.34 14.73
CA VAL A 286 2.53 5.55 14.70
C VAL A 286 3.02 5.76 13.27
N ILE A 287 2.55 4.94 12.33
CA ILE A 287 2.96 4.97 10.91
C ILE A 287 2.14 6.00 10.15
N ARG A 288 0.82 5.99 10.40
CA ARG A 288 -0.20 6.77 9.69
C ARG A 288 -0.15 6.49 8.18
N TYR A 289 -0.59 7.47 7.38
CA TYR A 289 -0.44 7.44 5.94
C TYR A 289 0.91 8.06 5.56
N VAL A 290 1.69 7.35 4.76
CA VAL A 290 2.92 7.85 4.15
C VAL A 290 2.72 7.96 2.65
N GLN A 291 3.15 9.09 2.08
CA GLN A 291 3.07 9.32 0.63
C GLN A 291 3.71 8.17 -0.14
N GLY A 292 2.99 7.62 -1.12
CA GLY A 292 3.40 6.44 -1.89
C GLY A 292 2.66 5.15 -1.49
N MET A 293 2.04 5.08 -0.32
CA MET A 293 1.17 3.95 0.07
C MET A 293 0.00 3.77 -0.91
N ASN A 294 -0.48 4.85 -1.52
CA ASN A 294 -1.47 4.82 -2.59
C ASN A 294 -1.02 3.99 -3.81
N GLU A 295 0.27 4.07 -4.18
CA GLU A 295 0.85 3.33 -5.30
C GLU A 295 1.03 1.84 -4.96
N VAL A 296 1.30 1.52 -3.69
CA VAL A 296 1.34 0.13 -3.21
C VAL A 296 -0.07 -0.48 -3.18
N LEU A 297 -1.09 0.30 -2.81
CA LEU A 297 -2.47 -0.18 -2.81
C LEU A 297 -3.02 -0.40 -4.24
N ALA A 298 -2.61 0.42 -5.20
CA ALA A 298 -3.18 0.43 -6.55
C ALA A 298 -3.14 -0.93 -7.27
N PRO A 299 -2.02 -1.69 -7.30
CA PRO A 299 -1.96 -3.03 -7.89
C PRO A 299 -2.93 -4.03 -7.24
N LEU A 300 -3.00 -4.06 -5.91
CA LEU A 300 -3.92 -4.95 -5.18
C LEU A 300 -5.37 -4.64 -5.56
N TYR A 301 -5.75 -3.37 -5.47
CA TYR A 301 -7.10 -2.95 -5.75
C TYR A 301 -7.49 -3.17 -7.21
N TYR A 302 -6.59 -2.88 -8.15
CA TYR A 302 -6.80 -3.15 -9.57
C TYR A 302 -7.06 -4.63 -9.84
N VAL A 303 -6.23 -5.53 -9.31
CA VAL A 303 -6.39 -6.98 -9.52
C VAL A 303 -7.70 -7.50 -8.92
N PHE A 304 -8.07 -7.06 -7.72
CA PHE A 304 -9.28 -7.58 -7.05
C PHE A 304 -10.57 -6.99 -7.59
N SER A 305 -10.56 -5.74 -8.05
CA SER A 305 -11.75 -5.08 -8.62
C SER A 305 -12.03 -5.46 -10.08
N THR A 306 -11.02 -5.96 -10.79
CA THR A 306 -11.14 -6.48 -12.17
C THR A 306 -11.34 -7.99 -12.21
N ASP A 307 -11.70 -8.61 -11.09
CA ASP A 307 -12.05 -10.02 -11.01
C ASP A 307 -13.24 -10.34 -11.94
N ALA A 308 -13.20 -11.53 -12.54
CA ALA A 308 -14.25 -12.00 -13.44
C ALA A 308 -15.54 -12.38 -12.68
N ASP A 309 -15.43 -12.74 -11.40
CA ASP A 309 -16.58 -12.96 -10.52
C ASP A 309 -17.02 -11.62 -9.91
N GLU A 310 -18.22 -11.18 -10.28
CA GLU A 310 -18.83 -9.94 -9.77
C GLU A 310 -18.93 -9.90 -8.24
N LYS A 311 -19.10 -11.05 -7.57
CA LYS A 311 -19.13 -11.11 -6.11
C LYS A 311 -17.76 -10.81 -5.51
N ASN A 312 -16.70 -11.30 -6.12
CA ASN A 312 -15.33 -11.02 -5.67
C ASN A 312 -14.98 -9.56 -5.95
N ALA A 313 -15.32 -9.07 -7.15
CA ALA A 313 -15.11 -7.67 -7.53
C ALA A 313 -15.86 -6.69 -6.61
N ALA A 314 -17.09 -7.03 -6.19
CA ALA A 314 -17.86 -6.22 -5.24
C ALA A 314 -17.21 -6.15 -3.85
N ASN A 315 -16.44 -7.17 -3.46
CA ASN A 315 -15.74 -7.25 -2.18
C ASN A 315 -14.27 -6.82 -2.26
N ALA A 316 -13.83 -6.30 -3.42
CA ALA A 316 -12.44 -5.91 -3.67
C ALA A 316 -11.89 -4.93 -2.63
N GLU A 317 -12.73 -4.04 -2.07
CA GLU A 317 -12.30 -3.07 -1.05
C GLU A 317 -11.81 -3.77 0.23
N ALA A 318 -12.59 -4.72 0.77
CA ALA A 318 -12.23 -5.47 1.97
C ALA A 318 -11.03 -6.39 1.72
N ASP A 319 -11.00 -7.04 0.56
CA ASP A 319 -9.93 -7.94 0.15
C ASP A 319 -8.59 -7.20 -0.02
N SER A 320 -8.66 -6.01 -0.62
CA SER A 320 -7.49 -5.13 -0.80
C SER A 320 -6.97 -4.66 0.54
N PHE A 321 -7.84 -4.24 1.47
CA PHE A 321 -7.42 -3.86 2.83
C PHE A 321 -6.69 -5.01 3.54
N ALA A 322 -7.27 -6.21 3.53
CA ALA A 322 -6.71 -7.36 4.21
C ALA A 322 -5.35 -7.80 3.64
N CYS A 323 -5.16 -7.70 2.32
CA CYS A 323 -3.88 -7.98 1.67
C CYS A 323 -2.87 -6.85 1.87
N PHE A 324 -3.31 -5.59 1.82
CA PHE A 324 -2.46 -4.41 1.99
C PHE A 324 -1.82 -4.35 3.37
N VAL A 325 -2.61 -4.56 4.43
CA VAL A 325 -2.13 -4.59 5.83
C VAL A 325 -1.04 -5.66 6.02
N ARG A 326 -1.19 -6.83 5.39
CA ARG A 326 -0.20 -7.92 5.46
C ARG A 326 1.05 -7.64 4.67
N LEU A 327 0.88 -7.15 3.45
CA LEU A 327 2.01 -6.83 2.59
C LEU A 327 2.90 -5.79 3.27
N LEU A 328 2.28 -4.82 3.93
CA LEU A 328 3.01 -3.81 4.68
C LEU A 328 3.53 -4.31 6.04
N SER A 329 2.93 -5.32 6.70
CA SER A 329 3.30 -5.73 8.06
C SER A 329 4.79 -6.07 8.21
N ASP A 330 5.40 -6.65 7.16
CA ASP A 330 6.81 -7.04 7.16
C ASP A 330 7.75 -5.87 6.80
N SER A 331 7.22 -4.77 6.28
CA SER A 331 7.94 -3.54 5.94
C SER A 331 7.61 -2.36 6.85
N VAL A 332 6.71 -2.54 7.85
CA VAL A 332 6.28 -1.48 8.78
C VAL A 332 7.48 -0.80 9.44
N ASP A 333 8.51 -1.57 9.78
CA ASP A 333 9.70 -1.07 10.43
C ASP A 333 10.48 -0.08 9.55
N HIS A 334 10.31 -0.11 8.23
CA HIS A 334 10.93 0.87 7.29
C HIS A 334 10.26 2.23 7.32
N PHE A 335 9.02 2.31 7.79
CA PHE A 335 8.27 3.58 7.89
C PHE A 335 8.38 4.20 9.29
N CYS A 336 8.96 3.47 10.24
CA CYS A 336 9.21 3.97 11.59
C CYS A 336 10.60 4.60 11.65
N GLU A 337 10.68 5.93 11.55
CA GLU A 337 11.95 6.70 11.67
C GLU A 337 12.76 6.31 12.93
N GLN A 338 12.06 6.01 14.03
CA GLN A 338 12.66 5.54 15.29
C GLN A 338 13.44 4.21 15.16
N LEU A 339 13.13 3.41 14.14
CA LEU A 339 13.75 2.13 13.85
C LEU A 339 14.82 2.23 12.77
N ASP A 340 15.05 3.38 12.14
CA ASP A 340 16.02 3.50 11.04
C ASP A 340 17.42 3.01 11.43
N ASN A 341 17.85 3.33 12.66
CA ASN A 341 19.14 2.92 13.22
C ASN A 341 19.14 1.52 13.86
N SER A 342 18.05 0.77 13.76
CA SER A 342 17.88 -0.59 14.31
C SER A 342 18.37 -1.68 13.35
N SER A 343 18.64 -2.87 13.88
CA SER A 343 18.92 -4.08 13.09
C SER A 343 17.75 -4.50 12.18
N VAL A 344 16.54 -4.01 12.43
CA VAL A 344 15.33 -4.24 11.63
C VAL A 344 14.91 -3.03 10.79
N GLY A 345 15.65 -1.92 10.87
CA GLY A 345 15.34 -0.67 10.17
C GLY A 345 15.66 -0.68 8.68
N ILE A 346 15.35 0.44 8.04
CA ILE A 346 15.65 0.64 6.62
C ILE A 346 17.15 0.60 6.32
N HIS A 347 18.02 1.12 7.20
CA HIS A 347 19.48 1.07 7.01
C HIS A 347 20.02 -0.36 7.01
N SER A 348 19.46 -1.26 7.84
CA SER A 348 19.80 -2.68 7.82
C SER A 348 19.41 -3.32 6.48
N THR A 349 18.22 -2.99 5.99
CA THR A 349 17.71 -3.50 4.70
C THR A 349 18.54 -2.99 3.52
N LEU A 350 18.93 -1.72 3.52
CA LEU A 350 19.84 -1.14 2.51
C LEU A 350 21.24 -1.76 2.59
N SER A 351 21.74 -2.05 3.80
CA SER A 351 23.02 -2.74 3.99
C SER A 351 22.98 -4.16 3.43
N ARG A 352 21.86 -4.86 3.59
CA ARG A 352 21.65 -6.19 2.98
C ARG A 352 21.63 -6.12 1.46
N LEU A 353 21.01 -5.11 0.86
CA LEU A 353 21.08 -4.86 -0.59
C LEU A 353 22.53 -4.70 -1.06
N LEU A 354 23.31 -3.87 -0.36
CA LEU A 354 24.73 -3.68 -0.68
C LEU A 354 25.56 -4.95 -0.47
N GLY A 355 25.25 -5.75 0.55
CA GLY A 355 25.87 -7.06 0.79
C GLY A 355 25.63 -8.04 -0.37
N LEU A 356 24.38 -8.12 -0.84
CA LEU A 356 24.01 -8.90 -2.03
C LEU A 356 24.76 -8.40 -3.27
N LEU A 357 24.81 -7.09 -3.49
CA LEU A 357 25.56 -6.52 -4.61
C LEU A 357 27.05 -6.88 -4.53
N LYS A 358 27.66 -6.76 -3.35
CA LYS A 358 29.07 -7.09 -3.14
C LYS A 358 29.37 -8.56 -3.42
N ALA A 359 28.48 -9.46 -2.98
CA ALA A 359 28.65 -10.90 -3.17
C ALA A 359 28.53 -11.33 -4.65
N ASN A 360 27.71 -10.63 -5.43
CA ASN A 360 27.43 -10.99 -6.82
C ASN A 360 28.25 -10.18 -7.84
N ASP A 361 28.64 -8.93 -7.50
CA ASP A 361 29.48 -8.06 -8.34
C ASP A 361 30.28 -7.06 -7.48
N GLU A 362 31.44 -7.51 -7.00
CA GLU A 362 32.30 -6.70 -6.14
C GLU A 362 32.86 -5.46 -6.84
N GLU A 363 33.04 -5.51 -8.17
CA GLU A 363 33.52 -4.37 -8.96
C GLU A 363 32.50 -3.23 -8.96
N LEU A 364 31.24 -3.53 -9.29
CA LEU A 364 30.16 -2.55 -9.27
C LEU A 364 29.92 -2.02 -7.85
N TRP A 365 29.94 -2.90 -6.84
CA TRP A 365 29.83 -2.48 -5.44
C TRP A 365 30.93 -1.50 -5.04
N ARG A 366 32.20 -1.80 -5.35
CA ARG A 366 33.33 -0.90 -5.04
C ARG A 366 33.17 0.44 -5.75
N HIS A 367 32.74 0.44 -7.00
CA HIS A 367 32.56 1.66 -7.77
C HIS A 367 31.48 2.56 -7.16
N LEU A 368 30.30 2.03 -6.84
CA LEU A 368 29.21 2.81 -6.24
C LEU A 368 29.54 3.29 -4.82
N GLU A 369 30.09 2.42 -3.97
CA GLU A 369 30.31 2.70 -2.56
C GLU A 369 31.59 3.52 -2.31
N LEU A 370 32.71 3.14 -2.94
CA LEU A 370 34.03 3.71 -2.63
C LEU A 370 34.43 4.82 -3.60
N THR A 371 34.16 4.63 -4.90
CA THR A 371 34.57 5.59 -5.94
C THR A 371 33.59 6.76 -6.03
N ASN A 372 32.32 6.49 -6.35
CA ASN A 372 31.32 7.53 -6.55
C ASN A 372 30.62 7.92 -5.25
N LYS A 373 30.66 7.08 -4.20
CA LYS A 373 30.02 7.31 -2.89
C LYS A 373 28.52 7.61 -3.01
N VAL A 374 27.84 6.88 -3.89
CA VAL A 374 26.39 6.99 -4.08
C VAL A 374 25.70 6.24 -2.95
N ASN A 375 25.19 6.97 -1.96
CA ASN A 375 24.50 6.36 -0.83
C ASN A 375 23.19 5.68 -1.30
N PRO A 376 22.96 4.38 -0.98
CA PRO A 376 21.77 3.65 -1.37
C PRO A 376 20.45 4.26 -0.88
N GLN A 377 20.47 5.07 0.19
CA GLN A 377 19.28 5.77 0.66
C GLN A 377 18.68 6.72 -0.39
N PHE A 378 19.48 7.28 -1.29
CA PHE A 378 19.00 8.24 -2.29
C PHE A 378 18.32 7.63 -3.51
N TYR A 379 18.37 6.30 -3.67
CA TYR A 379 17.67 5.59 -4.75
C TYR A 379 16.88 4.38 -4.24
N ALA A 380 17.50 3.49 -3.45
CA ALA A 380 16.90 2.23 -3.05
C ALA A 380 15.89 2.35 -1.90
N PHE A 381 15.91 3.44 -1.13
CA PHE A 381 14.90 3.67 -0.09
C PHE A 381 13.48 3.60 -0.70
N ARG A 382 13.25 4.38 -1.76
CA ARG A 382 11.97 4.43 -2.48
C ARG A 382 11.64 3.08 -3.14
N TRP A 383 12.63 2.44 -3.76
CA TRP A 383 12.48 1.13 -4.40
C TRP A 383 11.93 0.08 -3.44
N ILE A 384 12.49 0.04 -2.23
CA ILE A 384 12.17 -0.96 -1.21
C ILE A 384 10.85 -0.63 -0.52
N THR A 385 10.70 0.59 -0.02
CA THR A 385 9.51 1.01 0.74
C THR A 385 8.23 1.00 -0.09
N LEU A 386 8.33 1.27 -1.40
CA LEU A 386 7.18 1.29 -2.30
C LEU A 386 7.10 0.04 -3.18
N LEU A 387 7.83 -1.04 -2.86
CA LEU A 387 7.80 -2.32 -3.59
C LEU A 387 7.92 -2.13 -5.12
N LEU A 388 8.81 -1.23 -5.53
CA LEU A 388 9.11 -0.84 -6.91
C LEU A 388 7.99 -0.15 -7.70
N THR A 389 6.83 0.12 -7.09
CA THR A 389 5.63 0.66 -7.78
C THR A 389 5.83 1.99 -8.50
N GLN A 390 6.84 2.77 -8.12
CA GLN A 390 7.17 4.03 -8.79
C GLN A 390 8.33 3.91 -9.81
N GLU A 391 8.93 2.74 -9.98
CA GLU A 391 9.98 2.50 -11.00
C GLU A 391 9.42 1.92 -12.30
N PHE A 392 8.32 1.19 -12.20
CA PHE A 392 7.73 0.45 -13.32
C PHE A 392 6.25 0.77 -13.47
N ASP A 393 5.74 0.64 -14.69
CA ASP A 393 4.30 0.77 -14.96
C ASP A 393 3.51 -0.36 -14.29
N LEU A 394 2.19 -0.19 -14.17
CA LEU A 394 1.34 -1.14 -13.46
C LEU A 394 1.46 -2.56 -14.01
N HIS A 395 1.51 -2.75 -15.34
CA HIS A 395 1.57 -4.09 -15.93
C HIS A 395 2.89 -4.79 -15.57
N SER A 396 4.00 -4.06 -15.67
CA SER A 396 5.31 -4.54 -15.21
C SER A 396 5.31 -4.86 -13.71
N ILE A 397 4.64 -4.05 -12.88
CA ILE A 397 4.49 -4.29 -11.45
C ILE A 397 3.69 -5.56 -11.15
N LEU A 398 2.58 -5.82 -11.84
CA LEU A 398 1.82 -7.06 -11.64
C LEU A 398 2.72 -8.29 -11.87
N ARG A 399 3.53 -8.27 -12.93
CA ARG A 399 4.46 -9.36 -13.25
C ARG A 399 5.60 -9.50 -12.23
N ILE A 400 6.18 -8.39 -11.79
CA ILE A 400 7.20 -8.38 -10.73
C ILE A 400 6.60 -8.94 -9.44
N TRP A 401 5.40 -8.50 -9.07
CA TRP A 401 4.72 -8.92 -7.84
C TRP A 401 4.29 -10.38 -7.86
N ASP A 402 3.92 -10.94 -9.01
CA ASP A 402 3.75 -12.39 -9.16
C ASP A 402 5.02 -13.14 -8.67
N CYS A 403 6.21 -12.62 -9.02
CA CYS A 403 7.48 -13.18 -8.57
C CYS A 403 7.76 -12.87 -7.09
N LEU A 404 7.59 -11.63 -6.64
CA LEU A 404 7.84 -11.22 -5.25
C LEU A 404 7.01 -12.04 -4.26
N LEU A 405 5.71 -12.17 -4.51
CA LEU A 405 4.77 -12.89 -3.66
C LEU A 405 5.06 -14.39 -3.68
N SER A 406 5.47 -14.94 -4.83
CA SER A 406 5.74 -16.37 -4.98
C SER A 406 6.99 -16.89 -4.26
N ASN A 407 7.87 -16.00 -3.77
CA ASN A 407 9.15 -16.42 -3.21
C ASN A 407 8.97 -17.13 -1.86
N PRO A 408 9.45 -18.39 -1.70
CA PRO A 408 9.27 -19.15 -0.47
C PRO A 408 10.05 -18.57 0.72
N PHE A 409 11.06 -17.74 0.47
CA PHE A 409 11.84 -17.06 1.51
C PHE A 409 11.27 -15.69 1.91
N GLY A 410 10.11 -15.32 1.36
CA GLY A 410 9.39 -14.08 1.68
C GLY A 410 9.59 -12.95 0.66
N VAL A 411 8.68 -11.97 0.71
CA VAL A 411 8.61 -10.85 -0.24
C VAL A 411 9.87 -9.99 -0.20
N GLN A 412 10.37 -9.70 1.00
CA GLN A 412 11.54 -8.83 1.19
C GLN A 412 12.81 -9.44 0.57
N GLU A 413 13.03 -10.75 0.71
CA GLU A 413 14.20 -11.41 0.09
C GLU A 413 14.19 -11.30 -1.43
N MET A 414 13.03 -11.56 -2.05
CA MET A 414 12.91 -11.45 -3.51
C MET A 414 13.01 -10.00 -3.96
N LEU A 415 12.44 -9.06 -3.21
CA LEU A 415 12.54 -7.63 -3.50
C LEU A 415 14.00 -7.18 -3.54
N LEU A 416 14.81 -7.59 -2.54
CA LEU A 416 16.23 -7.25 -2.53
C LEU A 416 17.01 -7.88 -3.69
N ARG A 417 16.64 -9.09 -4.11
CA ARG A 417 17.19 -9.71 -5.33
C ARG A 417 16.82 -8.92 -6.58
N VAL A 418 15.57 -8.48 -6.72
CA VAL A 418 15.14 -7.63 -7.85
C VAL A 418 15.88 -6.28 -7.82
N CYS A 419 15.97 -5.62 -6.67
CA CYS A 419 16.74 -4.37 -6.54
C CYS A 419 18.21 -4.55 -6.91
N CYS A 420 18.84 -5.66 -6.50
CA CYS A 420 20.22 -5.96 -6.89
C CYS A 420 20.33 -6.25 -8.39
N ALA A 421 19.39 -7.01 -8.97
CA ALA A 421 19.33 -7.28 -10.39
C ALA A 421 19.16 -5.99 -11.21
N MET A 422 18.39 -5.02 -10.71
CA MET A 422 18.25 -3.70 -11.32
C MET A 422 19.62 -3.01 -11.44
N LEU A 423 20.46 -3.06 -10.40
CA LEU A 423 21.82 -2.49 -10.44
C LEU A 423 22.71 -3.22 -11.45
N LEU A 424 22.67 -4.56 -11.46
CA LEU A 424 23.46 -5.38 -12.37
C LEU A 424 23.09 -5.13 -13.84
N CYS A 425 21.80 -4.98 -14.15
CA CYS A 425 21.34 -4.76 -15.51
C CYS A 425 21.80 -3.43 -16.12
N VAL A 426 22.10 -2.42 -15.29
CA VAL A 426 22.64 -1.13 -15.73
C VAL A 426 24.11 -0.94 -15.37
N LYS A 427 24.82 -2.03 -15.01
CA LYS A 427 26.22 -2.03 -14.58
C LYS A 427 27.13 -1.23 -15.52
N THR A 428 27.02 -1.44 -16.83
CA THR A 428 27.87 -0.80 -17.83
C THR A 428 27.77 0.72 -17.78
N ASN A 429 26.56 1.24 -17.59
CA ASN A 429 26.31 2.67 -17.48
C ASN A 429 26.83 3.20 -16.15
N LEU A 430 26.58 2.46 -15.05
CA LEU A 430 27.03 2.84 -13.71
C LEU A 430 28.56 2.91 -13.59
N LEU A 431 29.30 1.99 -14.20
CA LEU A 431 30.76 2.00 -14.18
C LEU A 431 31.36 3.14 -15.03
N SER A 432 30.63 3.61 -16.03
CA SER A 432 31.06 4.71 -16.90
C SER A 432 30.68 6.10 -16.39
N GLY A 433 29.66 6.18 -15.53
CA GLY A 433 29.09 7.42 -15.04
C GLY A 433 29.80 7.96 -13.79
N ASP A 434 29.66 9.26 -13.56
CA ASP A 434 30.08 9.90 -12.32
C ASP A 434 28.97 9.82 -11.24
N PHE A 435 29.17 10.51 -10.11
CA PHE A 435 28.18 10.54 -9.03
C PHE A 435 26.80 11.04 -9.49
N VAL A 436 26.77 12.12 -10.30
CA VAL A 436 25.52 12.77 -10.71
C VAL A 436 24.80 11.93 -11.75
N ASP A 437 25.53 11.42 -12.73
CA ASP A 437 24.99 10.53 -13.77
C ASP A 437 24.40 9.26 -13.16
N ASN A 438 25.13 8.62 -12.23
CA ASN A 438 24.68 7.40 -11.56
C ASN A 438 23.46 7.66 -10.69
N LEU A 439 23.45 8.74 -9.90
CA LEU A 439 22.30 9.06 -9.06
C LEU A 439 21.05 9.34 -9.92
N LYS A 440 21.21 10.09 -11.01
CA LYS A 440 20.10 10.40 -11.92
C LYS A 440 19.57 9.14 -12.60
N LEU A 441 20.45 8.25 -13.05
CA LEU A 441 20.09 6.97 -13.66
C LEU A 441 19.32 6.06 -12.69
N LEU A 442 19.74 6.02 -11.42
CA LEU A 442 19.08 5.20 -10.40
C LEU A 442 17.75 5.82 -9.92
N GLN A 443 17.63 7.14 -9.90
CA GLN A 443 16.36 7.80 -9.57
C GLN A 443 15.33 7.73 -10.71
N HIS A 444 15.80 7.60 -11.96
CA HIS A 444 14.97 7.49 -13.16
C HIS A 444 15.38 6.23 -13.94
N TYR A 445 14.99 5.08 -13.42
CA TYR A 445 15.42 3.80 -13.95
C TYR A 445 14.97 3.63 -15.42
N PRO A 446 15.86 3.18 -16.33
CA PRO A 446 15.53 3.06 -17.74
C PRO A 446 14.54 1.90 -17.97
N LYS A 447 13.81 1.95 -19.09
CA LYS A 447 12.96 0.84 -19.50
C LYS A 447 13.80 -0.42 -19.70
N ILE A 448 13.34 -1.53 -19.11
CA ILE A 448 14.02 -2.82 -19.15
C ILE A 448 13.03 -3.93 -19.49
N ASN A 449 13.52 -5.01 -20.10
CA ASN A 449 12.74 -6.23 -20.25
C ASN A 449 12.55 -6.89 -18.86
N ILE A 450 11.31 -6.99 -18.41
CA ILE A 450 10.97 -7.49 -17.07
C ILE A 450 11.35 -8.97 -16.90
N GLU A 451 11.19 -9.81 -17.92
CA GLU A 451 11.59 -11.22 -17.83
C GLU A 451 13.11 -11.38 -17.69
N HIS A 452 13.89 -10.58 -18.41
CA HIS A 452 15.34 -10.55 -18.22
C HIS A 452 15.72 -10.08 -16.81
N LEU A 453 15.09 -9.02 -16.31
CA LEU A 453 15.32 -8.53 -14.95
C LEU A 453 15.03 -9.61 -13.90
N LEU A 454 13.90 -10.31 -14.03
CA LEU A 454 13.48 -11.36 -13.11
C LEU A 454 14.38 -12.60 -13.21
N GLN A 455 14.86 -12.95 -14.40
CA GLN A 455 15.84 -14.02 -14.58
C GLN A 455 17.14 -13.70 -13.84
N VAL A 456 17.69 -12.49 -14.03
CA VAL A 456 18.88 -12.04 -13.30
C VAL A 456 18.63 -12.08 -11.78
N ALA A 457 17.45 -11.68 -11.31
CA ALA A 457 17.10 -11.73 -9.89
C ALA A 457 17.05 -13.15 -9.31
N GLN A 458 16.61 -14.13 -10.10
CA GLN A 458 16.59 -15.54 -9.70
C GLN A 458 18.01 -16.13 -9.63
N ASP A 459 18.90 -15.71 -10.53
CA ASP A 459 20.29 -16.20 -10.60
C ASP A 459 21.21 -15.61 -9.52
N ILE A 460 20.76 -14.56 -8.81
CA ILE A 460 21.51 -13.95 -7.69
C ILE A 460 21.71 -14.97 -6.56
N SER A 461 22.96 -15.14 -6.13
CA SER A 461 23.29 -16.00 -5.00
C SER A 461 22.97 -15.30 -3.68
N PRO A 462 22.37 -16.00 -2.70
CA PRO A 462 22.17 -15.43 -1.37
C PRO A 462 23.52 -15.11 -0.71
N ASP A 463 23.55 -14.07 0.11
CA ASP A 463 24.76 -13.69 0.83
C ASP A 463 25.12 -14.77 1.87
N THR A 464 26.08 -15.63 1.51
CA THR A 464 26.59 -16.72 2.35
C THR A 464 27.25 -16.23 3.65
N SER A 465 27.50 -14.93 3.81
CA SER A 465 28.05 -14.38 5.05
C SER A 465 27.07 -14.43 6.23
N SER A 466 25.77 -14.49 5.96
CA SER A 466 24.70 -14.52 6.98
C SER A 466 24.40 -15.91 7.54
N PHE A 467 24.76 -16.98 6.83
CA PHE A 467 24.53 -18.37 7.28
C PHE A 467 25.63 -18.92 8.21
N CYS A 468 26.69 -18.15 8.46
CA CYS A 468 27.80 -18.53 9.33
C CYS A 468 27.58 -18.10 10.80
N LEU A 469 26.40 -18.31 11.38
CA LEU A 469 26.21 -18.26 12.84
C LEU A 469 25.12 -19.23 13.29
N SER A 470 25.50 -20.51 13.47
CA SER A 470 25.05 -21.41 14.55
C SER A 470 25.81 -22.74 14.47
N PRO A 471 26.82 -22.99 15.33
CA PRO A 471 27.29 -24.33 15.65
C PRO A 471 26.35 -25.07 16.63
#